data_AF-A0A6A4W619-F1
#
_entry.id   AF-A0A6A4W619-F1
#
_cell.length_a   1.000
_cell.length_b   1.000
_cell.length_c   1.000
_cell.angle_alpha   90.00
_cell.angle_beta   90.00
_cell.angle_gamma   90.00
#
_symmetry.space_group_name_H-M   'P 1'
#
loop_
_entity.id
_entity.type
_entity.pdbx_description
1 polymer ?
#
loop_
_entity_poly.entity_id
_entity_poly.type
_entity_poly.pdbx_seq_one_letter_code
_entity_poly.pdbx_strand_id
1 'polypeptide(L)' 'MISSSHVARLELNSSREGANLEYIKNIVVRYLLSTDAAQKAHILNAISTALRFSDDELRRVRQCQTATWWPAGAAQR' A
#
# COMPACT_ATOMS: atom_id res chain seq x y z
N MET A 1 -22.53 14.11 -31.48
CA MET A 1 -21.53 14.95 -30.79
C MET A 1 -21.26 14.32 -29.43
N ILE A 2 -20.16 13.60 -29.28
CA ILE A 2 -19.72 13.06 -27.99
C ILE A 2 -19.15 14.25 -27.20
N SER A 3 -19.87 14.69 -26.18
CA SER A 3 -19.56 15.90 -25.41
C SER A 3 -18.17 15.81 -24.79
N SER A 4 -17.34 16.82 -25.06
CA SER A 4 -15.96 17.02 -24.55
C SER A 4 -15.81 16.79 -23.03
N SER A 5 -16.91 16.94 -22.29
CA SER A 5 -17.02 16.69 -20.85
C SER A 5 -16.86 15.21 -20.45
N HIS A 6 -17.20 14.24 -21.29
CA HIS A 6 -16.97 12.82 -20.97
C HIS A 6 -15.49 12.43 -21.07
N VAL A 7 -14.78 12.98 -22.06
CA VAL A 7 -13.34 12.75 -22.25
C VAL A 7 -12.54 13.35 -21.09
N ALA A 8 -12.84 14.58 -20.68
CA ALA A 8 -12.19 15.21 -19.53
C ALA A 8 -12.42 14.44 -18.21
N ARG A 9 -13.62 13.86 -18.00
CA ARG A 9 -13.89 13.03 -16.82
C ARG A 9 -13.11 11.71 -16.83
N LEU A 10 -12.92 11.11 -17.99
CA LEU A 10 -12.12 9.88 -18.14
C LEU A 10 -10.64 10.16 -17.87
N GLU A 11 -10.10 11.25 -18.41
CA GLU A 11 -8.70 11.68 -18.20
C GLU A 11 -8.41 12.01 -16.72
N LEU A 12 -9.35 12.68 -16.04
CA LEU A 12 -9.26 12.98 -14.61
C LEU A 12 -9.40 11.73 -13.74
N ASN A 13 -10.28 10.80 -14.11
CA ASN A 13 -10.39 9.51 -13.41
C ASN A 13 -9.12 8.68 -13.58
N SER A 14 -8.60 8.57 -14.81
CA SER A 14 -7.34 7.90 -15.12
C SER A 14 -6.15 8.51 -14.37
N SER A 15 -6.07 9.84 -14.31
CA SER A 15 -5.04 10.55 -13.53
C SER A 15 -5.18 10.35 -12.03
N ARG A 16 -6.41 10.29 -11.48
CA ARG A 16 -6.65 10.00 -10.05
C ARG A 16 -6.35 8.55 -9.71
N GLU A 17 -6.65 7.61 -10.59
CA GLU A 17 -6.31 6.20 -10.44
C GLU A 17 -4.79 6.01 -10.42
N GLY A 18 -4.06 6.68 -11.32
CA GLY A 18 -2.60 6.71 -11.33
C GLY A 18 -1.99 7.29 -10.04
N ALA A 19 -2.50 8.44 -9.56
CA ALA A 19 -2.03 9.06 -8.33
C ALA A 19 -2.32 8.20 -7.07
N ASN A 20 -3.47 7.52 -7.05
CA ASN A 20 -3.83 6.61 -5.96
C ASN A 20 -2.90 5.38 -5.93
N LEU A 21 -2.59 4.81 -7.10
CA LEU A 21 -1.64 3.70 -7.22
C LEU A 21 -0.22 4.10 -6.86
N GLU A 22 0.22 5.30 -7.24
CA GLU A 22 1.53 5.80 -6.84
C GLU A 22 1.63 6.01 -5.33
N TYR A 23 0.57 6.54 -4.70
CA TYR A 23 0.51 6.65 -3.25
C TYR A 23 0.63 5.28 -2.58
N ILE A 24 -0.14 4.29 -3.03
CA ILE A 24 -0.11 2.92 -2.51
C ILE A 24 1.29 2.32 -2.66
N LYS A 25 1.92 2.47 -3.83
CA LYS A 25 3.30 2.03 -4.08
C LYS A 25 4.26 2.63 -3.05
N ASN A 26 4.18 3.94 -2.83
CA ASN A 26 5.09 4.65 -1.93
C ASN A 26 4.93 4.19 -0.47
N ILE A 27 3.71 4.01 0.02
CA ILE A 27 3.49 3.52 1.39
C ILE A 27 3.91 2.06 1.56
N VAL A 28 3.73 1.20 0.55
CA VAL A 28 4.18 -0.20 0.58
C VAL A 28 5.70 -0.28 0.61
N VAL A 29 6.40 0.46 -0.26
CA VAL A 29 7.86 0.52 -0.26
C VAL A 29 8.38 1.01 1.09
N ARG A 30 7.77 2.05 1.66
CA ARG A 30 8.14 2.56 2.98
C ARG A 30 7.94 1.50 4.08
N TYR A 31 6.81 0.78 4.06
CA TYR A 31 6.55 -0.30 5.02
C TYR A 31 7.61 -1.42 4.96
N LEU A 32 8.01 -1.81 3.74
CA LEU A 32 9.00 -2.88 3.52
C LEU A 32 10.39 -2.47 4.02
N LEU A 33 10.78 -1.21 3.77
CA LEU A 33 12.09 -0.68 4.16
C LEU A 33 12.18 -0.23 5.63
N SER A 34 11.05 0.05 6.29
CA SER A 34 11.05 0.42 7.70
C SER A 34 11.52 -0.71 8.61
N THR A 35 12.52 -0.42 9.45
CA THR A 35 13.01 -1.29 10.53
C THR A 35 12.34 -1.00 11.88
N ASP A 36 11.71 0.17 12.02
CA ASP A 36 10.99 0.57 13.23
C ASP A 36 9.60 -0.07 13.31
N ALA A 37 9.34 -0.83 14.38
CA ALA A 37 8.11 -1.59 14.54
C ALA A 37 6.87 -0.69 14.70
N ALA A 38 6.99 0.45 15.37
CA ALA A 38 5.89 1.40 15.54
C ALA A 38 5.50 2.03 14.21
N GLN A 39 6.48 2.50 13.44
CA GLN A 39 6.29 3.05 12.10
C GLN A 39 5.70 2.02 11.15
N LYS A 40 6.15 0.76 11.18
CA LYS A 40 5.53 -0.33 10.40
C LYS A 40 4.06 -0.51 10.76
N ALA A 41 3.69 -0.51 12.05
CA ALA A 41 2.30 -0.66 12.47
C ALA A 41 1.41 0.50 11.96
N HIS A 42 1.92 1.73 12.02
CA HIS A 42 1.21 2.89 11.47
C HIS A 42 1.02 2.81 9.95
N ILE A 43 2.07 2.45 9.22
CA ILE A 43 1.97 2.32 7.75
C ILE A 43 1.08 1.14 7.37
N LEU A 44 1.09 0.03 8.12
CA LEU A 44 0.20 -1.10 7.89
C LEU A 44 -1.28 -0.69 7.99
N ASN A 45 -1.65 0.14 8.96
CA ASN A 45 -3.02 0.67 9.07
C ASN A 45 -3.38 1.57 7.88
N ALA A 46 -2.43 2.35 7.35
CA ALA A 46 -2.65 3.14 6.14
C ALA A 46 -2.87 2.25 4.91
N ILE A 47 -2.05 1.20 4.74
CA ILE A 47 -2.19 0.20 3.68
C ILE A 47 -3.54 -0.53 3.79
N SER A 48 -3.93 -0.95 5.00
CA SER A 48 -5.19 -1.66 5.23
C SER A 48 -6.40 -0.81 4.85
N THR A 49 -6.34 0.50 5.12
CA THR A 49 -7.39 1.44 4.74
C THR A 49 -7.43 1.67 3.23
N ALA A 50 -6.25 1.89 2.61
CA ALA A 50 -6.14 2.16 1.17
C ALA A 50 -6.59 0.97 0.32
N LEU A 51 -6.27 -0.25 0.76
CA LEU A 51 -6.62 -1.50 0.08
C LEU A 51 -7.90 -2.16 0.61
N ARG A 52 -8.58 -1.54 1.59
CA ARG A 52 -9.81 -2.04 2.22
C ARG A 52 -9.69 -3.47 2.74
N PHE A 53 -8.65 -3.75 3.51
CA PHE A 53 -8.51 -5.04 4.18
C PHE A 53 -9.66 -5.28 5.15
N SER A 54 -10.08 -6.52 5.23
CA SER A 54 -10.92 -7.02 6.30
C SER A 54 -10.14 -7.13 7.62
N ASP A 55 -10.86 -7.17 8.73
CA ASP A 55 -10.28 -7.44 10.05
C ASP A 55 -9.56 -8.80 10.12
N ASP A 56 -10.00 -9.78 9.32
CA ASP A 56 -9.35 -11.09 9.23
C ASP A 56 -7.98 -11.01 8.56
N GLU A 57 -7.91 -10.36 7.38
CA GLU A 57 -6.66 -10.15 6.66
C GLU A 57 -5.66 -9.36 7.51
N LEU A 58 -6.12 -8.30 8.17
CA LEU A 58 -5.27 -7.49 9.05
C LEU A 58 -4.73 -8.31 10.24
N ARG A 59 -5.55 -9.18 10.83
CA ARG A 59 -5.14 -10.07 11.92
C ARG A 59 -4.09 -11.07 11.47
N ARG A 60 -4.27 -11.70 10.30
CA ARG A 60 -3.31 -12.65 9.71
C ARG A 60 -1.96 -11.98 9.43
N VAL A 61 -1.97 -10.77 8.88
CA VAL A 61 -0.73 -10.00 8.62
C VAL A 61 0.01 -9.68 9.93
N ARG A 62 -0.70 -9.26 10.98
CA ARG A 62 -0.10 -8.99 12.30
C ARG A 62 0.49 -10.24 12.95
N GLN A 63 -0.11 -11.42 12.74
CA GLN A 63 0.42 -12.69 13.21
C GLN A 63 1.69 -13.11 12.45
N CYS A 64 1.76 -12.85 11.15
CA CYS A 64 2.97 -13.09 10.35
C CYS A 64 4.07 -12.04 10.59
N GLN A 65 3.76 -10.87 11.15
CA GLN A 65 4.78 -9.84 11.42
C GLN A 65 5.76 -10.26 12.53
N THR A 66 5.35 -11.11 13.46
CA THR A 66 6.21 -11.65 14.54
C THR A 66 7.03 -12.86 14.07
N ALA A 67 6.52 -13.60 13.08
CA ALA A 67 7.21 -14.69 12.41
C ALA A 67 7.90 -14.14 11.16
N THR A 68 9.14 -13.65 11.30
CA THR A 68 10.07 -13.21 10.25
C THR A 68 9.83 -13.93 8.90
N TRP A 69 8.95 -13.37 8.06
CA TRP A 69 8.53 -13.93 6.76
C TRP A 69 9.53 -13.62 5.63
N TRP A 70 10.56 -12.83 5.95
CA TRP A 70 11.75 -12.60 5.14
C TRP A 70 12.95 -13.20 5.88
N PRO A 71 13.66 -14.21 5.35
CA PRO A 71 14.90 -14.64 5.97
C PRO A 71 15.85 -13.44 6.00
N ALA A 72 16.40 -13.13 7.18
CA ALA A 72 17.41 -12.08 7.39
C ALA A 72 18.73 -12.43 6.67
N GLY A 73 18.69 -12.57 5.34
CA GLY A 73 19.72 -13.19 4.51
C GLY A 73 20.12 -12.39 3.27
N ALA A 74 19.90 -11.07 3.25
CA ALA A 74 20.56 -10.17 2.30
C ALA A 74 21.31 -9.01 2.98
N ALA A 75 21.68 -9.18 4.25
CA ALA A 75 22.72 -8.39 4.89
C ALA A 75 24.04 -9.19 4.85
N GLN A 76 24.69 -9.20 3.68
CA GLN A 76 26.13 -9.38 3.42
C GLN A 76 26.36 -10.10 2.09
N ARG A 77 26.60 -9.33 1.02
CA ARG A 77 27.82 -9.41 0.18
C ARG A 77 28.11 -8.03 -0.38
#